data_AF-A0A938S2Q6-F1
#
_entry.id   AF-A0A938S2Q6-F1
#
_cell.length_a   1.000
_cell.length_b   1.000
_cell.length_c   1.000
_cell.angle_alpha   90.00
_cell.angle_beta   90.00
_cell.angle_gamma   90.00
#
_symmetry.space_group_name_H-M   'P 1'
#
loop_
_entity.id
_entity.type
_entity.pdbx_description
1 polymer ?
#
loop_
_entity_poly.entity_id
_entity_poly.type
_entity_poly.pdbx_seq_one_letter_code
_entity_poly.pdbx_strand_id
1 'polypeptide(L)'
;MTAHSPYLASLGEEDRKALEIRLLDRQTGHCFICDETIDLVLHGGQLDIDHIIPRADNGPDEENNFALTHATCNRQKGASDLRVARRIAEFEKLQRTAIGEGKRGANLGDVLGRYNGAKANLKLKRYPDAVEFTLTAVDKNDIRRVPLYKDQLSGMEYFFAVLPLEYLHHDDRINPRSIGANIRGLIEEFLQKRPQLHVALAWWSPESDGSGHIKIFDGQHKAAAQIMLGMKELPVRVFVEPDTNVLLVANTNAGSALRQVAFDVAVMRHLGSSLFMERVRQYKDMKGLPENNYSFSEKDLVAFFRGEHREMLRYIIDAVRDSITHNKDNGLMEFIEWAGKTADRPLAYSTIERTFFSEFIYMKALDAPLDNGMERGENARLLERDQIVRLMSLFAEIFFVGKWDPEIGGRKLENRLQKGDQIPENHLRAWRIAREEILANVLTWVRLVIENYNAYTGRMIDKERLLQYALPEDLWQRIRTFLNNLGALPCWIDKNLSNTVFGAKQNRDFWTDVFKTGKTQTGVRVLAEPLNLQTMIVNRST
;
A
#
# COMPACT_ATOMS: atom_id res chain seq x y z
N MET A 1 18.79 -14.06 15.42
CA MET A 1 20.12 -14.63 15.68
C MET A 1 20.12 -15.97 14.99
N THR A 2 20.92 -16.14 13.94
CA THR A 2 21.15 -17.45 13.30
C THR A 2 21.68 -18.37 14.39
N ALA A 3 20.95 -19.46 14.66
CA ALA A 3 21.40 -20.45 15.62
C ALA A 3 22.73 -21.03 15.11
N HIS A 4 23.78 -20.99 15.94
CA HIS A 4 25.08 -21.56 15.63
C HIS A 4 24.93 -23.02 15.16
N SER A 5 25.56 -23.41 14.04
CA SER A 5 25.61 -24.79 13.54
C SER A 5 26.88 -25.47 14.06
N PRO A 6 26.80 -26.40 15.03
CA PRO A 6 27.93 -27.23 15.42
C PRO A 6 28.57 -27.97 14.25
N TYR A 7 27.75 -28.51 13.33
CA TYR A 7 28.26 -29.23 12.16
C TYR A 7 29.13 -28.34 11.28
N LEU A 8 28.60 -27.20 10.82
CA LEU A 8 29.35 -26.31 9.93
C LEU A 8 30.57 -25.68 10.63
N ALA A 9 30.48 -25.43 11.94
CA ALA A 9 31.60 -24.93 12.73
C ALA A 9 32.73 -25.97 12.91
N SER A 10 32.43 -27.26 12.77
CA SER A 10 33.41 -28.35 12.88
C SER A 10 34.19 -28.63 11.59
N LEU A 11 33.73 -28.09 10.45
CA LEU A 11 34.35 -28.34 9.15
C LEU A 11 35.61 -27.49 8.95
N GLY A 12 36.67 -28.12 8.43
CA GLY A 12 37.83 -27.43 7.89
C GLY A 12 37.52 -26.74 6.55
N GLU A 13 38.47 -25.94 6.04
CA GLU A 13 38.28 -25.19 4.79
C GLU A 13 38.05 -26.10 3.57
N GLU A 14 38.80 -27.20 3.45
CA GLU A 14 38.64 -28.17 2.35
C GLU A 14 37.30 -28.91 2.41
N ASP A 15 36.90 -29.38 3.61
CA ASP A 15 35.62 -30.07 3.80
C ASP A 15 34.42 -29.15 3.51
N ARG A 16 34.53 -27.87 3.87
CA ARG A 16 33.51 -26.86 3.56
C ARG A 16 33.39 -26.63 2.06
N LYS A 17 34.51 -26.49 1.34
CA LYS A 17 34.51 -26.38 -0.14
C LYS A 17 33.91 -27.62 -0.80
N ALA A 18 34.24 -28.81 -0.30
CA ALA A 18 33.67 -30.06 -0.79
C ALA A 18 32.14 -30.12 -0.54
N LEU A 19 31.67 -29.60 0.59
CA LEU A 19 30.24 -29.48 0.88
C LEU A 19 29.55 -28.50 -0.07
N GLU A 20 30.13 -27.34 -0.35
CA GLU A 20 29.58 -26.37 -1.31
C GLU A 20 29.39 -26.99 -2.71
N ILE A 21 30.37 -27.77 -3.19
CA ILE A 21 30.28 -28.49 -4.47
C ILE A 21 29.12 -29.48 -4.46
N ARG A 22 29.00 -30.32 -3.42
CA ARG A 22 27.92 -31.31 -3.31
C ARG A 22 26.53 -30.65 -3.24
N LEU A 23 26.42 -29.56 -2.47
CA LEU A 23 25.17 -28.80 -2.38
C LEU A 23 24.80 -28.16 -3.70
N LEU A 24 25.78 -27.60 -4.43
CA LEU A 24 25.56 -26.97 -5.71
C LEU A 24 25.10 -27.98 -6.77
N ASP A 25 25.73 -29.16 -6.82
CA ASP A 25 25.36 -30.25 -7.74
C ASP A 25 23.92 -30.72 -7.47
N ARG A 26 23.57 -30.93 -6.19
CA ARG A 26 22.21 -31.25 -5.77
C ARG A 26 21.18 -30.17 -6.13
N GLN A 27 21.63 -28.92 -6.22
CA GLN A 27 20.82 -27.76 -6.59
C GLN A 27 20.87 -27.45 -8.08
N THR A 28 21.41 -28.35 -8.91
CA THR A 28 21.52 -28.18 -10.36
C THR A 28 22.27 -26.90 -10.78
N GLY A 29 23.24 -26.46 -9.99
CA GLY A 29 24.05 -25.27 -10.31
C GLY A 29 23.43 -23.92 -9.90
N HIS A 30 22.32 -23.91 -9.16
CA HIS A 30 21.59 -22.67 -8.84
C HIS A 30 21.52 -22.40 -7.33
N CYS A 31 21.39 -21.12 -6.98
CA CYS A 31 21.08 -20.66 -5.63
C CYS A 31 19.72 -21.19 -5.19
N PHE A 32 19.65 -21.78 -4.00
CA PHE A 32 18.41 -22.38 -3.50
C PHE A 32 17.26 -21.38 -3.34
N ILE A 33 17.55 -20.10 -3.04
CA ILE A 33 16.54 -19.07 -2.82
C ILE A 33 16.11 -18.42 -4.14
N CYS A 34 17.04 -17.79 -4.85
CA CYS A 34 16.68 -16.97 -6.01
C CYS A 34 16.63 -17.75 -7.32
N ASP A 35 17.07 -19.01 -7.36
CA ASP A 35 17.10 -19.85 -8.56
C ASP A 35 18.01 -19.30 -9.67
N GLU A 36 18.96 -18.42 -9.34
CA GLU A 36 19.99 -17.91 -10.26
C GLU A 36 21.25 -18.76 -10.19
N THR A 37 22.01 -18.83 -11.29
CA THR A 37 23.24 -19.62 -11.40
C THR A 37 24.27 -19.22 -10.32
N ILE A 38 24.92 -20.23 -9.74
CA ILE A 38 26.09 -20.05 -8.89
C ILE A 38 27.33 -20.52 -9.66
N ASP A 39 28.33 -19.66 -9.71
CA ASP A 39 29.70 -20.00 -10.10
C ASP A 39 30.58 -19.98 -8.85
N LEU A 40 31.16 -21.13 -8.48
CA LEU A 40 31.96 -21.27 -7.25
C LEU A 40 33.25 -20.45 -7.28
N VAL A 41 33.76 -20.11 -8.47
CA VAL A 41 34.97 -19.31 -8.63
C VAL A 41 34.62 -17.83 -8.57
N LEU A 42 33.65 -17.39 -9.38
CA LEU A 42 33.27 -15.97 -9.46
C LEU A 42 32.55 -15.48 -8.19
N HIS A 43 31.79 -16.35 -7.53
CA HIS A 43 31.08 -16.03 -6.29
C HIS A 43 31.85 -16.45 -5.03
N GLY A 44 33.15 -16.74 -5.14
CA GLY A 44 33.99 -17.12 -3.99
C GLY A 44 33.90 -16.10 -2.84
N GLY A 45 33.61 -16.58 -1.62
CA GLY A 45 33.43 -15.73 -0.44
C GLY A 45 32.10 -14.96 -0.38
N GLN A 46 31.21 -15.16 -1.36
CA GLN A 46 29.87 -14.53 -1.42
C GLN A 46 28.74 -15.57 -1.37
N LEU A 47 29.04 -16.80 -0.96
CA LEU A 47 28.11 -17.89 -0.80
C LEU A 47 27.96 -18.25 0.67
N ASP A 48 26.74 -18.60 1.05
CA ASP A 48 26.40 -19.09 2.38
C ASP A 48 25.77 -20.48 2.30
N ILE A 49 26.15 -21.35 3.22
CA ILE A 49 25.43 -22.59 3.52
C ILE A 49 24.48 -22.27 4.68
N ASP A 50 23.19 -22.53 4.50
CA ASP A 50 22.16 -22.31 5.53
C ASP A 50 21.23 -23.52 5.65
N HIS A 51 20.53 -23.63 6.78
CA HIS A 51 19.53 -24.68 6.99
C HIS A 51 18.26 -24.41 6.19
N ILE A 52 17.75 -25.41 5.46
CA ILE A 52 16.49 -25.37 4.73
C ILE A 52 15.34 -25.13 5.70
N ILE A 53 15.23 -25.98 6.70
CA ILE A 53 14.38 -25.80 7.87
C ILE A 53 15.25 -25.18 8.97
N PRO A 54 14.92 -23.99 9.50
CA PRO A 54 15.72 -23.35 10.53
C PRO A 54 15.82 -24.22 11.78
N ARG A 55 16.97 -24.17 12.46
CA ARG A 55 17.19 -24.84 13.75
C ARG A 55 16.15 -24.45 14.82
N ALA A 56 15.68 -23.20 14.78
CA ALA A 56 14.64 -22.70 15.68
C ALA A 56 13.29 -23.42 15.49
N ASP A 57 13.06 -23.97 14.30
CA ASP A 57 11.86 -24.73 13.93
C ASP A 57 12.14 -26.25 13.95
N ASN A 58 13.08 -26.69 14.77
CA ASN A 58 13.55 -28.08 14.89
C ASN A 58 14.17 -28.67 13.61
N GLY A 59 14.73 -27.83 12.73
CA GLY A 59 15.52 -28.31 11.60
C GLY A 59 16.76 -29.09 12.04
N PRO A 60 17.06 -30.26 11.44
CA PRO A 60 18.25 -31.03 11.81
C PRO A 60 19.54 -30.33 11.34
N ASP A 61 20.63 -30.48 12.09
CA ASP A 61 21.94 -29.89 11.76
C ASP A 61 22.76 -30.89 10.95
N GLU A 62 22.34 -31.15 9.71
CA GLU A 62 22.93 -32.16 8.84
C GLU A 62 22.83 -31.77 7.36
N GLU A 63 23.65 -32.40 6.50
CA GLU A 63 23.78 -32.08 5.08
C GLU A 63 22.46 -32.14 4.29
N ASN A 64 21.54 -33.02 4.67
CA ASN A 64 20.21 -33.11 4.03
C ASN A 64 19.33 -31.89 4.27
N ASN A 65 19.60 -31.12 5.33
CA ASN A 65 18.92 -29.89 5.65
C ASN A 65 19.77 -28.66 5.30
N PHE A 66 20.88 -28.80 4.59
CA PHE A 66 21.65 -27.65 4.11
C PHE A 66 21.33 -27.28 2.66
N ALA A 67 21.46 -26.00 2.36
CA ALA A 67 21.43 -25.51 1.00
C ALA A 67 22.42 -24.35 0.80
N LEU A 68 22.97 -24.29 -0.40
CA LEU A 68 23.88 -23.25 -0.85
C LEU A 68 23.10 -22.07 -1.42
N THR A 69 23.46 -20.87 -0.99
CA THR A 69 22.76 -19.63 -1.36
C THR A 69 23.75 -18.50 -1.62
N HIS A 70 23.35 -17.50 -2.41
CA HIS A 70 24.04 -16.21 -2.40
C HIS A 70 23.92 -15.56 -1.02
N ALA A 71 25.01 -15.00 -0.50
CA ALA A 71 25.04 -14.36 0.81
C ALA A 71 24.06 -13.17 0.91
N THR A 72 23.76 -12.49 -0.20
CA THR A 72 22.74 -11.44 -0.25
C THR A 72 21.33 -12.01 -0.05
N CYS A 73 20.99 -13.09 -0.76
CA CYS A 73 19.70 -13.77 -0.62
C CYS A 73 19.50 -14.32 0.81
N ASN A 74 20.54 -14.90 1.39
CA ASN A 74 20.49 -15.45 2.74
C ASN A 74 20.28 -14.35 3.80
N ARG A 75 21.00 -13.23 3.68
CA ARG A 75 20.84 -12.08 4.57
C ARG A 75 19.45 -11.46 4.50
N GLN A 76 18.90 -11.31 3.30
CA GLN A 76 17.54 -10.77 3.10
C GLN A 76 16.45 -11.67 3.67
N LYS A 77 16.63 -13.00 3.62
CA LYS A 77 15.70 -13.98 4.18
C LYS A 77 15.56 -13.86 5.71
N GLY A 78 16.65 -13.56 6.42
CA GLY A 78 16.66 -13.55 7.88
C GLY A 78 16.40 -14.94 8.48
N ALA A 79 15.47 -15.03 9.43
CA ALA A 79 15.19 -16.26 10.17
C ALA A 79 14.12 -17.18 9.55
N SER A 80 13.58 -16.85 8.37
CA SER A 80 12.54 -17.65 7.70
C SER A 80 13.06 -19.03 7.27
N ASP A 81 12.17 -19.93 6.87
CA ASP A 81 12.50 -21.19 6.18
C ASP A 81 12.96 -20.92 4.73
N LEU A 82 13.99 -21.64 4.23
CA LEU A 82 14.52 -21.41 2.87
C LEU A 82 13.48 -21.72 1.79
N ARG A 83 12.55 -22.65 2.04
CA ARG A 83 11.46 -22.97 1.09
C ARG A 83 10.51 -21.79 0.96
N VAL A 84 10.20 -21.10 2.05
CA VAL A 84 9.40 -19.88 2.03
C VAL A 84 10.17 -18.77 1.30
N ALA A 85 11.43 -18.56 1.65
CA ALA A 85 12.28 -17.56 1.02
C ALA A 85 12.36 -17.75 -0.50
N ARG A 86 12.51 -18.99 -0.97
CA ARG A 86 12.52 -19.34 -2.40
C ARG A 86 11.23 -18.93 -3.10
N ARG A 87 10.08 -19.23 -2.49
CA ARG A 87 8.77 -18.85 -3.02
C ARG A 87 8.56 -17.35 -3.06
N ILE A 88 9.05 -16.62 -2.05
CA ILE A 88 9.00 -15.15 -2.05
C ILE A 88 9.90 -14.56 -3.12
N ALA A 89 11.13 -15.05 -3.29
CA ALA A 89 12.03 -14.58 -4.34
C ALA A 89 11.43 -14.78 -5.74
N GLU A 90 10.77 -15.91 -5.98
CA GLU A 90 10.02 -16.16 -7.22
C GLU A 90 8.87 -15.16 -7.41
N PHE A 91 8.09 -14.90 -6.37
CA PHE A 91 6.98 -13.94 -6.43
C PHE A 91 7.46 -12.50 -6.61
N GLU A 92 8.59 -12.12 -6.04
CA GLU A 92 9.21 -10.81 -6.25
C GLU A 92 9.67 -10.61 -7.70
N LYS A 93 10.16 -11.66 -8.37
CA LYS A 93 10.42 -11.60 -9.82
C LYS A 93 9.12 -11.33 -10.59
N LEU A 94 8.06 -12.06 -10.27
CA LEU A 94 6.75 -11.89 -10.89
C LEU A 94 6.18 -10.47 -10.65
N GLN A 95 6.32 -9.93 -9.45
CA GLN A 95 6.00 -8.54 -9.09
C GLN A 95 6.74 -7.53 -9.97
N ARG A 96 8.07 -7.68 -10.10
CA ARG A 96 8.88 -6.78 -10.95
C ARG A 96 8.46 -6.83 -12.41
N THR A 97 8.19 -8.02 -12.95
CA THR A 97 7.68 -8.18 -14.32
C THR A 97 6.34 -7.47 -14.50
N ALA A 98 5.37 -7.70 -13.60
CA ALA A 98 4.06 -7.06 -13.67
C ALA A 98 4.14 -5.52 -13.58
N ILE A 99 5.02 -4.99 -12.74
CA ILE A 99 5.25 -3.53 -12.63
C ILE A 99 5.88 -2.98 -13.91
N GLY A 100 6.85 -3.70 -14.50
CA GLY A 100 7.47 -3.32 -15.77
C GLY A 100 6.48 -3.28 -16.94
N GLU A 101 5.43 -4.10 -16.89
CA GLU A 101 4.31 -4.11 -17.85
C GLU A 101 3.26 -3.00 -17.57
N GLY A 102 3.49 -2.14 -16.58
CA GLY A 102 2.58 -1.04 -16.22
C GLY A 102 1.44 -1.42 -15.27
N LYS A 103 1.44 -2.63 -14.69
CA LYS A 103 0.49 -3.04 -13.65
C LYS A 103 0.93 -2.52 -12.27
N ARG A 104 0.03 -2.50 -11.28
CA ARG A 104 0.35 -2.11 -9.89
C ARG A 104 1.22 -3.13 -9.14
N GLY A 105 1.35 -4.34 -9.66
CA GLY A 105 1.99 -5.49 -9.04
C GLY A 105 1.32 -6.79 -9.49
N ALA A 106 1.92 -7.94 -9.16
CA ALA A 106 1.41 -9.24 -9.59
C ALA A 106 0.05 -9.57 -8.95
N ASN A 107 -0.88 -10.12 -9.72
CA ASN A 107 -2.18 -10.61 -9.27
C ASN A 107 -2.28 -12.15 -9.39
N LEU A 108 -3.45 -12.72 -9.10
CA LEU A 108 -3.65 -14.17 -9.20
C LEU A 108 -3.51 -14.67 -10.66
N GLY A 109 -3.84 -13.85 -11.65
CA GLY A 109 -3.69 -14.17 -13.06
C GLY A 109 -2.22 -14.40 -13.43
N ASP A 110 -1.33 -13.53 -12.96
CA ASP A 110 0.11 -13.68 -13.18
C ASP A 110 0.65 -14.98 -12.54
N VAL A 111 0.16 -15.33 -11.34
CA VAL A 111 0.54 -16.57 -10.65
C VAL A 111 0.00 -17.80 -11.39
N LEU A 112 -1.26 -17.77 -11.82
CA LEU A 112 -1.85 -18.85 -12.61
C LEU A 112 -1.06 -19.06 -13.91
N GLY A 113 -0.74 -17.98 -14.64
CA GLY A 113 0.05 -18.04 -15.87
C GLY A 113 1.43 -18.67 -15.63
N ARG A 114 2.14 -18.26 -14.57
CA ARG A 114 3.42 -18.84 -14.17
C ARG A 114 3.35 -20.35 -13.89
N TYR A 115 2.23 -20.81 -13.33
CA TYR A 115 2.00 -22.20 -12.92
C TYR A 115 1.12 -22.98 -13.92
N ASN A 116 1.05 -22.54 -15.18
CA ASN A 116 0.39 -23.24 -16.28
C ASN A 116 -1.15 -23.34 -16.14
N GLY A 117 -1.78 -22.49 -15.32
CA GLY A 117 -3.22 -22.37 -15.16
C GLY A 117 -3.89 -21.41 -16.16
N ALA A 118 -5.19 -21.15 -15.97
CA ALA A 118 -5.99 -20.21 -16.76
C ALA A 118 -5.98 -20.46 -18.29
N LYS A 119 -6.25 -21.70 -18.71
CA LYS A 119 -6.15 -22.16 -20.11
C LYS A 119 -7.46 -22.63 -20.74
N ALA A 120 -8.42 -23.03 -19.93
CA ALA A 120 -9.61 -23.74 -20.37
C ALA A 120 -10.88 -23.06 -19.90
N ASN A 121 -11.92 -23.16 -20.74
CA ASN A 121 -13.28 -22.79 -20.39
C ASN A 121 -14.03 -24.02 -19.89
N LEU A 122 -14.92 -23.83 -18.92
CA LEU A 122 -15.78 -24.89 -18.42
C LEU A 122 -17.10 -24.88 -19.19
N LYS A 123 -17.52 -26.05 -19.67
CA LYS A 123 -18.89 -26.30 -20.13
C LYS A 123 -19.69 -26.92 -19.00
N LEU A 124 -20.89 -26.41 -18.78
CA LEU A 124 -21.76 -26.81 -17.68
C LEU A 124 -23.18 -27.07 -18.19
N LYS A 125 -23.77 -28.19 -17.78
CA LYS A 125 -25.20 -28.47 -17.90
C LYS A 125 -25.87 -28.24 -16.56
N ARG A 126 -26.95 -27.47 -16.55
CA ARG A 126 -27.71 -27.13 -15.35
C ARG A 126 -28.99 -27.95 -15.28
N TYR A 127 -29.25 -28.49 -14.10
CA TYR A 127 -30.49 -29.17 -13.70
C TYR A 127 -31.07 -28.45 -12.47
N PRO A 128 -32.33 -28.73 -12.07
CA PRO A 128 -32.94 -28.06 -10.91
C PRO A 128 -32.17 -28.20 -9.60
N ASP A 129 -31.49 -29.32 -9.38
CA ASP A 129 -30.80 -29.69 -8.14
C ASP A 129 -29.31 -30.01 -8.30
N ALA A 130 -28.79 -29.92 -9.53
CA ALA A 130 -27.44 -30.35 -9.86
C ALA A 130 -26.85 -29.60 -11.05
N VAL A 131 -25.51 -29.61 -11.12
CA VAL A 131 -24.77 -29.24 -12.33
C VAL A 131 -23.88 -30.39 -12.76
N GLU A 132 -23.78 -30.59 -14.06
CA GLU A 132 -22.88 -31.57 -14.68
C GLU A 132 -21.84 -30.87 -15.53
N PHE A 133 -20.58 -31.28 -15.41
CA PHE A 133 -19.47 -30.76 -16.20
C PHE A 133 -18.41 -31.84 -16.41
N THR A 134 -17.49 -31.59 -17.32
CA THR A 134 -16.33 -32.45 -17.58
C THR A 134 -15.05 -31.61 -17.60
N LEU A 135 -13.90 -32.24 -17.39
CA LEU A 135 -12.60 -31.58 -17.29
C LEU A 135 -11.65 -32.09 -18.39
N THR A 136 -12.14 -32.16 -19.63
CA THR A 136 -11.43 -32.74 -20.79
C THR A 136 -10.09 -32.05 -21.10
N ALA A 137 -9.94 -30.75 -20.83
CA ALA A 137 -8.67 -30.03 -21.03
C ALA A 137 -7.51 -30.51 -20.13
N VAL A 138 -7.79 -31.36 -19.14
CA VAL A 138 -6.77 -32.05 -18.32
C VAL A 138 -6.93 -33.58 -18.37
N ASP A 139 -7.43 -34.08 -19.51
CA ASP A 139 -7.63 -35.51 -19.81
C ASP A 139 -8.57 -36.26 -18.84
N LYS A 140 -9.48 -35.53 -18.19
CA LYS A 140 -10.52 -36.08 -17.31
C LYS A 140 -11.88 -36.05 -18.00
N ASN A 141 -12.20 -37.15 -18.68
CA ASN A 141 -13.41 -37.27 -19.51
C ASN A 141 -14.68 -37.63 -18.74
N ASP A 142 -14.57 -38.01 -17.47
CA ASP A 142 -15.72 -38.39 -16.65
C ASP A 142 -16.71 -37.22 -16.50
N ILE A 143 -18.00 -37.54 -16.53
CA ILE A 143 -19.05 -36.57 -16.23
C ILE A 143 -19.11 -36.43 -14.70
N ARG A 144 -18.78 -35.23 -14.21
CA ARG A 144 -18.91 -34.88 -12.80
C ARG A 144 -20.26 -34.24 -12.57
N ARG A 145 -21.07 -34.84 -11.70
CA ARG A 145 -22.33 -34.28 -11.21
C ARG A 145 -22.16 -33.82 -9.77
N VAL A 146 -22.44 -32.55 -9.50
CA VAL A 146 -22.40 -31.98 -8.14
C VAL A 146 -23.73 -31.28 -7.82
N PRO A 147 -24.12 -31.20 -6.53
CA PRO A 147 -25.35 -30.52 -6.14
C PRO A 147 -25.30 -29.02 -6.47
N LEU A 148 -26.45 -28.49 -6.90
CA LEU A 148 -26.68 -27.07 -7.10
C LEU A 148 -27.44 -26.52 -5.90
N TYR A 149 -26.86 -25.54 -5.24
CA TYR A 149 -27.42 -24.90 -4.06
C TYR A 149 -27.96 -23.52 -4.42
N LYS A 150 -28.89 -23.03 -3.59
CA LYS A 150 -29.42 -21.68 -3.67
C LYS A 150 -29.16 -20.94 -2.38
N ASP A 151 -28.52 -19.78 -2.49
CA ASP A 151 -28.34 -18.85 -1.38
C ASP A 151 -29.70 -18.25 -1.02
N GLN A 152 -30.16 -18.46 0.22
CA GLN A 152 -31.54 -18.14 0.61
C GLN A 152 -31.81 -16.63 0.67
N LEU A 153 -30.78 -15.80 0.84
CA LEU A 153 -30.92 -14.36 0.98
C LEU A 153 -30.75 -13.65 -0.37
N SER A 154 -29.70 -13.99 -1.11
CA SER A 154 -29.44 -13.37 -2.42
C SER A 154 -30.21 -14.04 -3.56
N GLY A 155 -30.72 -15.25 -3.36
CA GLY A 155 -31.38 -16.06 -4.39
C GLY A 155 -30.42 -16.63 -5.43
N MET A 156 -29.11 -16.34 -5.35
CA MET A 156 -28.11 -16.80 -6.31
C MET A 156 -27.86 -18.29 -6.17
N GLU A 157 -27.68 -18.97 -7.30
CA GLU A 157 -27.31 -20.37 -7.32
C GLU A 157 -25.81 -20.56 -7.36
N TYR A 158 -25.33 -21.60 -6.71
CA TYR A 158 -23.92 -21.91 -6.62
C TYR A 158 -23.66 -23.40 -6.43
N PHE A 159 -22.47 -23.85 -6.79
CA PHE A 159 -21.98 -25.20 -6.48
C PHE A 159 -20.58 -25.15 -5.87
N PHE A 160 -20.16 -26.26 -5.28
CA PHE A 160 -18.78 -26.45 -4.82
C PHE A 160 -18.06 -27.45 -5.72
N ALA A 161 -16.81 -27.17 -6.06
CA ALA A 161 -15.97 -28.09 -6.80
C ALA A 161 -14.50 -27.93 -6.42
N VAL A 162 -13.73 -29.00 -6.62
CA VAL A 162 -12.27 -28.94 -6.66
C VAL A 162 -11.88 -28.93 -8.12
N LEU A 163 -11.32 -27.80 -8.58
CA LEU A 163 -11.02 -27.54 -9.98
C LEU A 163 -9.51 -27.40 -10.20
N PRO A 164 -8.99 -27.95 -11.32
CA PRO A 164 -7.59 -27.79 -11.68
C PRO A 164 -7.28 -26.36 -12.15
N LEU A 165 -6.04 -25.91 -11.98
CA LEU A 165 -5.63 -24.52 -12.25
C LEU A 165 -5.94 -24.07 -13.67
N GLU A 166 -5.92 -24.98 -14.63
CA GLU A 166 -6.22 -24.77 -16.04
C GLU A 166 -7.62 -24.17 -16.26
N TYR A 167 -8.59 -24.46 -15.39
CA TYR A 167 -9.96 -23.94 -15.50
C TYR A 167 -10.18 -22.67 -14.68
N LEU A 168 -9.25 -22.30 -13.80
CA LEU A 168 -9.38 -21.16 -12.90
C LEU A 168 -8.77 -19.93 -13.54
N HIS A 169 -9.53 -18.84 -13.56
CA HIS A 169 -9.14 -17.54 -14.12
C HIS A 169 -9.23 -16.47 -13.04
N HIS A 170 -8.42 -15.43 -13.14
CA HIS A 170 -8.53 -14.28 -12.25
C HIS A 170 -9.64 -13.33 -12.72
N ASP A 171 -10.41 -12.78 -11.78
CA ASP A 171 -11.34 -11.71 -12.07
C ASP A 171 -10.73 -10.32 -11.84
N ASP A 172 -10.33 -9.66 -12.92
CA ASP A 172 -9.77 -8.30 -12.88
C ASP A 172 -10.83 -7.21 -12.60
N ARG A 173 -12.12 -7.51 -12.78
CA ARG A 173 -13.22 -6.53 -12.63
C ARG A 173 -13.68 -6.40 -11.18
N ILE A 174 -14.00 -7.52 -10.54
CA ILE A 174 -14.49 -7.60 -9.16
C ILE A 174 -13.31 -7.51 -8.18
N ASN A 175 -12.12 -7.93 -8.59
CA ASN A 175 -10.94 -7.97 -7.72
C ASN A 175 -9.68 -7.38 -8.38
N PRO A 176 -9.64 -6.06 -8.67
CA PRO A 176 -8.55 -5.41 -9.40
C PRO A 176 -7.25 -5.26 -8.61
N ARG A 177 -7.11 -5.93 -7.45
CA ARG A 177 -6.00 -5.73 -6.52
C ARG A 177 -4.85 -6.67 -6.83
N SER A 178 -3.63 -6.16 -6.71
CA SER A 178 -2.44 -7.01 -6.65
C SER A 178 -2.36 -7.80 -5.35
N ILE A 179 -1.60 -8.89 -5.39
CA ILE A 179 -1.24 -9.68 -4.22
C ILE A 179 -0.24 -8.87 -3.40
N GLY A 180 -0.51 -8.75 -2.09
CA GLY A 180 0.26 -7.91 -1.17
C GLY A 180 1.19 -8.70 -0.25
N ALA A 181 1.89 -8.00 0.63
CA ALA A 181 2.95 -8.57 1.50
C ALA A 181 2.49 -9.72 2.42
N ASN A 182 1.19 -9.81 2.73
CA ASN A 182 0.61 -10.89 3.54
C ASN A 182 0.76 -12.29 2.92
N ILE A 183 1.17 -12.38 1.64
CA ILE A 183 1.43 -13.66 0.97
C ILE A 183 2.46 -14.52 1.70
N ARG A 184 3.48 -13.90 2.33
CA ARG A 184 4.50 -14.61 3.13
C ARG A 184 3.89 -15.39 4.28
N GLY A 185 3.07 -14.73 5.10
CA GLY A 185 2.40 -15.38 6.23
C GLY A 185 1.50 -16.53 5.78
N LEU A 186 0.79 -16.39 4.66
CA LEU A 186 -0.04 -17.47 4.12
C LEU A 186 0.78 -18.67 3.64
N ILE A 187 1.91 -18.44 2.98
CA ILE A 187 2.84 -19.51 2.58
C ILE A 187 3.37 -20.22 3.82
N GLU A 188 3.76 -19.49 4.87
CA GLU A 188 4.23 -20.06 6.14
C GLU A 188 3.14 -20.92 6.81
N GLU A 189 1.91 -20.42 6.92
CA GLU A 189 0.78 -21.14 7.52
C GLU A 189 0.48 -22.46 6.77
N PHE A 190 0.41 -22.41 5.44
CA PHE A 190 0.14 -23.59 4.63
C PHE A 190 1.31 -24.58 4.60
N LEU A 191 2.56 -24.09 4.64
CA LEU A 191 3.73 -24.95 4.77
C LEU A 191 3.71 -25.73 6.10
N GLN A 192 3.16 -25.14 7.16
CA GLN A 192 2.91 -25.81 8.45
C GLN A 192 1.68 -26.75 8.43
N LYS A 193 1.12 -27.04 7.25
CA LYS A 193 -0.04 -27.93 7.05
C LYS A 193 -1.31 -27.47 7.76
N ARG A 194 -1.43 -26.17 8.06
CA ARG A 194 -2.67 -25.61 8.62
C ARG A 194 -3.69 -25.43 7.50
N PRO A 195 -4.97 -25.81 7.70
CA PRO A 195 -5.94 -25.83 6.63
C PRO A 195 -6.41 -24.43 6.25
N GLN A 196 -6.77 -24.23 4.98
CA GLN A 196 -7.53 -23.07 4.56
C GLN A 196 -8.94 -23.13 5.16
N LEU A 197 -9.30 -22.12 5.96
CA LEU A 197 -10.60 -22.10 6.66
C LEU A 197 -11.79 -21.73 5.76
N HIS A 198 -11.57 -20.97 4.68
CA HIS A 198 -12.64 -20.51 3.77
C HIS A 198 -12.19 -20.70 2.33
N VAL A 199 -13.00 -21.38 1.51
CA VAL A 199 -12.73 -21.64 0.07
C VAL A 199 -12.69 -20.35 -0.76
N ALA A 200 -12.05 -20.41 -1.93
CA ALA A 200 -12.08 -19.29 -2.87
C ALA A 200 -13.48 -19.15 -3.49
N LEU A 201 -13.87 -17.91 -3.80
CA LEU A 201 -15.14 -17.61 -4.44
C LEU A 201 -14.91 -17.28 -5.91
N ALA A 202 -15.71 -17.90 -6.77
CA ALA A 202 -15.67 -17.71 -8.20
C ALA A 202 -17.08 -17.57 -8.79
N TRP A 203 -17.16 -17.11 -10.02
CA TRP A 203 -18.39 -17.17 -10.80
C TRP A 203 -18.12 -17.72 -12.19
N TRP A 204 -19.19 -18.19 -12.82
CA TRP A 204 -19.20 -18.70 -14.18
C TRP A 204 -20.44 -18.21 -14.90
N SER A 205 -20.28 -17.77 -16.14
CA SER A 205 -21.39 -17.51 -17.05
C SER A 205 -21.00 -18.02 -18.44
N PRO A 206 -21.95 -18.60 -19.20
CA PRO A 206 -21.67 -19.08 -20.54
C PRO A 206 -21.41 -17.92 -21.50
N GLU A 207 -20.45 -18.12 -22.39
CA GLU A 207 -20.23 -17.31 -23.59
C GLU A 207 -21.02 -17.91 -24.77
N SER A 208 -20.79 -17.44 -25.99
CA SER A 208 -21.59 -17.79 -27.17
C SER A 208 -21.66 -19.28 -27.50
N ASP A 209 -20.73 -20.11 -27.01
CA ASP A 209 -20.64 -21.55 -27.29
C ASP A 209 -21.08 -22.45 -26.10
N GLY A 210 -21.66 -21.85 -25.05
CA GLY A 210 -22.04 -22.56 -23.82
C GLY A 210 -20.87 -22.96 -22.93
N SER A 211 -19.65 -22.49 -23.23
CA SER A 211 -18.49 -22.57 -22.34
C SER A 211 -18.22 -21.20 -21.69
N GLY A 212 -17.57 -21.18 -20.54
CA GLY A 212 -17.23 -19.92 -19.87
C GLY A 212 -16.08 -20.05 -18.89
N HIS A 213 -15.47 -18.92 -18.55
CA HIS A 213 -14.41 -18.86 -17.56
C HIS A 213 -14.94 -19.02 -16.13
N ILE A 214 -14.25 -19.81 -15.30
CA ILE A 214 -14.45 -19.80 -13.84
C ILE A 214 -13.56 -18.69 -13.26
N LYS A 215 -14.14 -17.52 -13.00
CA LYS A 215 -13.39 -16.33 -12.56
C LYS A 215 -13.38 -16.20 -11.04
N ILE A 216 -12.20 -16.32 -10.43
CA ILE A 216 -11.97 -16.14 -8.99
C ILE A 216 -11.94 -14.65 -8.67
N PHE A 217 -12.88 -14.22 -7.84
CA PHE A 217 -13.02 -12.82 -7.43
C PHE A 217 -12.75 -12.60 -5.93
N ASP A 218 -12.73 -13.65 -5.11
CA ASP A 218 -12.29 -13.55 -3.70
C ASP A 218 -11.42 -14.74 -3.29
N GLY A 219 -10.45 -14.47 -2.41
CA GLY A 219 -9.47 -15.45 -1.93
C GLY A 219 -8.14 -15.48 -2.70
N GLN A 220 -7.83 -14.45 -3.51
CA GLN A 220 -6.64 -14.43 -4.37
C GLN A 220 -5.31 -14.71 -3.65
N HIS A 221 -5.05 -14.12 -2.47
CA HIS A 221 -3.80 -14.36 -1.73
C HIS A 221 -3.69 -15.81 -1.25
N LYS A 222 -4.81 -16.43 -0.84
CA LYS A 222 -4.84 -17.82 -0.37
C LYS A 222 -4.66 -18.80 -1.53
N ALA A 223 -5.29 -18.52 -2.68
CA ALA A 223 -5.12 -19.29 -3.89
C ALA A 223 -3.65 -19.24 -4.36
N ALA A 224 -3.08 -18.03 -4.45
CA ALA A 224 -1.70 -17.83 -4.85
C ALA A 224 -0.70 -18.57 -3.95
N ALA A 225 -0.84 -18.47 -2.62
CA ALA A 225 0.05 -19.15 -1.68
C ALA A 225 0.02 -20.68 -1.86
N GLN A 226 -1.16 -21.27 -2.07
CA GLN A 226 -1.29 -22.71 -2.33
C GLN A 226 -0.69 -23.13 -3.66
N ILE A 227 -0.93 -22.37 -4.73
CA ILE A 227 -0.36 -22.62 -6.06
C ILE A 227 1.17 -22.60 -5.98
N MET A 228 1.73 -21.59 -5.30
CA MET A 228 3.17 -21.47 -5.10
C MET A 228 3.76 -22.65 -4.30
N LEU A 229 2.99 -23.22 -3.37
CA LEU A 229 3.37 -24.45 -2.65
C LEU A 229 3.18 -25.74 -3.46
N GLY A 230 2.77 -25.64 -4.74
CA GLY A 230 2.68 -26.75 -5.68
C GLY A 230 1.30 -27.35 -5.85
N MET A 231 0.25 -26.77 -5.25
CA MET A 231 -1.12 -27.26 -5.42
C MET A 231 -1.57 -27.13 -6.88
N LYS A 232 -2.17 -28.20 -7.42
CA LYS A 232 -2.65 -28.29 -8.80
C LYS A 232 -4.16 -28.15 -8.96
N GLU A 233 -4.90 -28.26 -7.86
CA GLU A 233 -6.35 -28.09 -7.83
C GLU A 233 -6.73 -27.27 -6.60
N LEU A 234 -7.77 -26.45 -6.70
CA LEU A 234 -8.26 -25.61 -5.60
C LEU A 234 -9.76 -25.87 -5.35
N PRO A 235 -10.18 -25.92 -4.07
CA PRO A 235 -11.61 -25.92 -3.73
C PRO A 235 -12.20 -24.52 -3.95
N VAL A 236 -13.29 -24.46 -4.71
CA VAL A 236 -13.98 -23.23 -5.08
C VAL A 236 -15.49 -23.33 -4.86
N ARG A 237 -16.10 -22.24 -4.42
CA ARG A 237 -17.54 -22.01 -4.50
C ARG A 237 -17.81 -21.19 -5.77
N VAL A 238 -18.55 -21.74 -6.71
CA VAL A 238 -18.82 -21.13 -8.01
C VAL A 238 -20.28 -20.69 -8.07
N PHE A 239 -20.52 -19.39 -8.22
CA PHE A 239 -21.83 -18.84 -8.53
C PHE A 239 -22.15 -19.05 -10.01
N VAL A 240 -23.33 -19.58 -10.33
CA VAL A 240 -23.75 -19.90 -11.69
C VAL A 240 -24.59 -18.75 -12.23
N GLU A 241 -24.11 -18.13 -13.31
CA GLU A 241 -24.75 -17.01 -14.01
C GLU A 241 -25.23 -15.89 -13.06
N PRO A 242 -24.40 -15.43 -12.11
CA PRO A 242 -24.84 -14.43 -11.14
C PRO A 242 -24.94 -13.04 -11.76
N ASP A 243 -25.69 -12.15 -11.10
CA ASP A 243 -25.50 -10.72 -11.30
C ASP A 243 -24.13 -10.30 -10.73
N THR A 244 -23.17 -10.11 -11.64
CA THR A 244 -21.79 -9.71 -11.31
C THR A 244 -21.72 -8.34 -10.61
N ASN A 245 -22.71 -7.46 -10.77
CA ASN A 245 -22.74 -6.17 -10.07
C ASN A 245 -23.04 -6.36 -8.58
N VAL A 246 -23.94 -7.29 -8.24
CA VAL A 246 -24.22 -7.62 -6.83
C VAL A 246 -22.98 -8.23 -6.16
N LEU A 247 -22.24 -9.10 -6.87
CA LEU A 247 -20.98 -9.64 -6.37
C LEU A 247 -19.92 -8.54 -6.18
N LEU A 248 -19.82 -7.59 -7.12
CA LEU A 248 -18.93 -6.43 -7.00
C LEU A 248 -19.25 -5.58 -5.77
N VAL A 249 -20.54 -5.26 -5.56
CA VAL A 249 -20.98 -4.48 -4.39
C VAL A 249 -20.72 -5.24 -3.10
N ALA A 250 -21.05 -6.54 -3.05
CA ALA A 250 -20.84 -7.36 -1.85
C ALA A 250 -19.35 -7.49 -1.50
N ASN A 251 -18.50 -7.75 -2.50
CA ASN A 251 -17.03 -7.84 -2.32
C ASN A 251 -16.45 -6.49 -1.86
N THR A 252 -16.94 -5.39 -2.41
CA THR A 252 -16.54 -4.02 -2.03
C THR A 252 -16.96 -3.70 -0.59
N ASN A 253 -18.18 -4.07 -0.18
CA ASN A 253 -18.70 -3.85 1.16
C ASN A 253 -18.00 -4.72 2.22
N ALA A 254 -17.77 -6.00 1.90
CA ALA A 254 -16.97 -6.91 2.72
C ALA A 254 -15.52 -6.44 2.87
N GLY A 255 -14.96 -5.87 1.80
CA GLY A 255 -13.62 -5.29 1.78
C GLY A 255 -13.48 -3.97 2.55
N SER A 256 -14.59 -3.29 2.86
CA SER A 256 -14.64 -1.95 3.48
C SER A 256 -15.26 -1.96 4.88
N ALA A 257 -16.58 -1.80 5.01
CA ALA A 257 -17.28 -1.51 6.27
C ALA A 257 -17.46 -2.72 7.20
N LEU A 258 -17.46 -3.95 6.67
CA LEU A 258 -17.79 -5.18 7.41
C LEU A 258 -16.54 -5.97 7.87
N ARG A 259 -15.34 -5.41 7.71
CA ARG A 259 -14.09 -6.10 7.98
C ARG A 259 -13.70 -6.01 9.45
N GLN A 260 -13.75 -7.13 10.18
CA GLN A 260 -12.87 -7.31 11.34
C GLN A 260 -11.41 -7.29 10.84
N VAL A 261 -10.67 -6.27 11.29
CA VAL A 261 -9.26 -5.94 11.04
C VAL A 261 -8.98 -5.25 9.68
N ALA A 262 -8.46 -4.02 9.79
CA ALA A 262 -8.36 -2.99 8.75
C ALA A 262 -7.53 -3.40 7.53
N PHE A 263 -8.07 -3.15 6.34
CA PHE A 263 -7.29 -3.12 5.10
C PHE A 263 -6.71 -1.73 4.85
N ASP A 264 -5.66 -1.71 4.03
CA ASP A 264 -4.92 -0.51 3.68
C ASP A 264 -5.84 0.58 3.12
N VAL A 265 -5.85 1.72 3.81
CA VAL A 265 -6.74 2.86 3.59
C VAL A 265 -6.55 3.45 2.18
N ALA A 266 -5.37 3.28 1.59
CA ALA A 266 -5.06 3.72 0.23
C ALA A 266 -5.92 3.02 -0.84
N VAL A 267 -6.18 1.72 -0.68
CA VAL A 267 -6.96 0.92 -1.64
C VAL A 267 -8.44 1.28 -1.56
N MET A 268 -8.97 1.50 -0.34
CA MET A 268 -10.37 1.91 -0.16
C MET A 268 -10.70 3.24 -0.85
N ARG A 269 -9.71 4.13 -0.96
CA ARG A 269 -9.90 5.48 -1.55
C ARG A 269 -9.87 5.51 -3.06
N HIS A 270 -9.04 4.69 -3.67
CA HIS A 270 -9.09 4.52 -5.11
C HIS A 270 -10.45 3.93 -5.54
N LEU A 271 -11.02 3.03 -4.72
CA LEU A 271 -12.39 2.57 -4.88
C LEU A 271 -13.39 3.71 -4.64
N GLY A 272 -13.21 4.54 -3.61
CA GLY A 272 -14.04 5.73 -3.35
C GLY A 272 -14.08 6.73 -4.52
N SER A 273 -12.93 7.01 -5.15
CA SER A 273 -12.79 7.83 -6.36
C SER A 273 -13.54 7.23 -7.55
N SER A 274 -13.38 5.92 -7.75
CA SER A 274 -14.11 5.18 -8.80
C SER A 274 -15.63 5.21 -8.59
N LEU A 275 -16.07 5.03 -7.34
CA LEU A 275 -17.49 5.11 -6.94
C LEU A 275 -18.05 6.52 -7.13
N PHE A 276 -17.27 7.58 -6.85
CA PHE A 276 -17.70 8.95 -7.13
C PHE A 276 -17.98 9.15 -8.63
N MET A 277 -17.05 8.74 -9.50
CA MET A 277 -17.22 8.85 -10.96
C MET A 277 -18.40 8.03 -11.47
N GLU A 278 -18.68 6.89 -10.85
CA GLU A 278 -19.86 6.08 -11.16
C GLU A 278 -21.15 6.79 -10.73
N ARG A 279 -21.21 7.36 -9.53
CA ARG A 279 -22.37 8.13 -9.04
C ARG A 279 -22.64 9.37 -9.90
N VAL A 280 -21.59 10.01 -10.41
CA VAL A 280 -21.69 11.10 -11.39
C VAL A 280 -22.32 10.60 -12.69
N ARG A 281 -21.88 9.45 -13.23
CA ARG A 281 -22.48 8.83 -14.43
C ARG A 281 -23.95 8.45 -14.20
N GLN A 282 -24.25 7.76 -13.10
CA GLN A 282 -25.63 7.40 -12.73
C GLN A 282 -26.53 8.64 -12.62
N TYR A 283 -26.06 9.73 -12.01
CA TYR A 283 -26.81 10.98 -11.94
C TYR A 283 -27.12 11.54 -13.35
N LYS A 284 -26.14 11.54 -14.25
CA LYS A 284 -26.32 12.00 -15.64
C LYS A 284 -27.34 11.14 -16.38
N ASP A 285 -27.19 9.82 -16.32
CA ASP A 285 -28.08 8.87 -16.99
C ASP A 285 -29.54 9.03 -16.51
N MET A 286 -29.74 9.10 -15.19
CA MET A 286 -31.07 9.25 -14.60
C MET A 286 -31.71 10.62 -14.86
N LYS A 287 -30.92 11.66 -15.10
CA LYS A 287 -31.38 12.99 -15.45
C LYS A 287 -31.45 13.24 -16.96
N GLY A 288 -31.03 12.28 -17.78
CA GLY A 288 -30.92 12.43 -19.23
C GLY A 288 -29.92 13.52 -19.65
N LEU A 289 -28.86 13.72 -18.87
CA LEU A 289 -27.82 14.71 -19.17
C LEU A 289 -26.77 14.12 -20.12
N PRO A 290 -26.22 14.91 -21.07
CA PRO A 290 -25.10 14.48 -21.91
C PRO A 290 -23.86 14.13 -21.07
N GLU A 291 -23.01 13.21 -21.56
CA GLU A 291 -21.79 12.78 -20.86
C GLU A 291 -20.85 13.96 -20.50
N ASN A 292 -20.79 14.98 -21.36
CA ASN A 292 -19.93 16.16 -21.16
C ASN A 292 -20.57 17.26 -20.31
N ASN A 293 -21.80 17.08 -19.85
CA ASN A 293 -22.46 18.05 -18.98
C ASN A 293 -21.98 17.88 -17.53
N TYR A 294 -21.42 18.93 -16.95
CA TYR A 294 -20.99 18.98 -15.54
C TYR A 294 -21.57 20.21 -14.83
N SER A 295 -22.72 20.70 -15.29
CA SER A 295 -23.34 21.95 -14.82
C SER A 295 -24.10 21.81 -13.50
N PHE A 296 -23.91 20.69 -12.79
CA PHE A 296 -24.50 20.38 -11.48
C PHE A 296 -23.42 20.32 -10.42
N SER A 297 -23.79 20.52 -9.15
CA SER A 297 -22.87 20.62 -8.02
C SER A 297 -22.68 19.29 -7.27
N GLU A 298 -21.67 19.26 -6.39
CA GLU A 298 -21.52 18.16 -5.43
C GLU A 298 -22.72 18.07 -4.48
N LYS A 299 -23.31 19.22 -4.09
CA LYS A 299 -24.54 19.24 -3.28
C LYS A 299 -25.73 18.65 -4.01
N ASP A 300 -25.87 18.87 -5.32
CA ASP A 300 -26.94 18.27 -6.11
C ASP A 300 -26.84 16.74 -6.10
N LEU A 301 -25.63 16.21 -6.24
CA LEU A 301 -25.37 14.77 -6.13
C LEU A 301 -25.74 14.24 -4.73
N VAL A 302 -25.27 14.91 -3.68
CA VAL A 302 -25.59 14.53 -2.29
C VAL A 302 -27.09 14.58 -2.02
N ALA A 303 -27.80 15.56 -2.56
CA ALA A 303 -29.26 15.71 -2.39
C ALA A 303 -30.06 14.69 -3.21
N PHE A 304 -29.54 14.28 -4.38
CA PHE A 304 -30.16 13.31 -5.27
C PHE A 304 -30.13 11.89 -4.68
N PHE A 305 -28.97 11.46 -4.17
CA PHE A 305 -28.81 10.14 -3.53
C PHE A 305 -29.29 10.15 -2.07
N ARG A 306 -30.62 10.33 -1.89
CA ARG A 306 -31.27 10.39 -0.58
C ARG A 306 -31.01 9.12 0.23
N GLY A 307 -30.59 9.28 1.49
CA GLY A 307 -30.21 8.17 2.37
C GLY A 307 -28.72 7.81 2.34
N GLU A 308 -27.97 8.25 1.32
CA GLU A 308 -26.53 7.98 1.15
C GLU A 308 -25.65 9.22 1.39
N HIS A 309 -26.16 10.25 2.06
CA HIS A 309 -25.47 11.54 2.21
C HIS A 309 -24.03 11.40 2.72
N ARG A 310 -23.82 10.57 3.75
CA ARG A 310 -22.49 10.36 4.34
C ARG A 310 -21.54 9.64 3.38
N GLU A 311 -22.07 8.74 2.56
CA GLU A 311 -21.29 7.96 1.60
C GLU A 311 -20.90 8.81 0.39
N MET A 312 -21.84 9.59 -0.15
CA MET A 312 -21.57 10.56 -1.20
C MET A 312 -20.52 11.58 -0.80
N LEU A 313 -20.62 12.15 0.41
CA LEU A 313 -19.61 13.06 0.91
C LEU A 313 -18.24 12.38 1.03
N ARG A 314 -18.20 11.15 1.54
CA ARG A 314 -16.96 10.36 1.59
C ARG A 314 -16.37 10.16 0.19
N TYR A 315 -17.18 9.79 -0.80
CA TYR A 315 -16.71 9.55 -2.18
C TYR A 315 -16.14 10.82 -2.82
N ILE A 316 -16.79 11.97 -2.63
CA ILE A 316 -16.28 13.27 -3.07
C ILE A 316 -14.90 13.53 -2.48
N ILE A 317 -14.77 13.43 -1.15
CA ILE A 317 -13.50 13.73 -0.48
C ILE A 317 -12.42 12.72 -0.82
N ASP A 318 -12.77 11.45 -0.98
CA ASP A 318 -11.81 10.42 -1.40
C ASP A 318 -11.36 10.64 -2.85
N ALA A 319 -12.21 11.11 -3.76
CA ALA A 319 -11.82 11.52 -5.10
C ALA A 319 -10.81 12.70 -5.08
N VAL A 320 -11.02 13.69 -4.20
CA VAL A 320 -10.06 14.80 -4.03
C VAL A 320 -8.71 14.28 -3.53
N ARG A 321 -8.71 13.44 -2.48
CA ARG A 321 -7.48 12.82 -1.95
C ARG A 321 -6.75 11.99 -3.00
N ASP A 322 -7.49 11.16 -3.73
CA ASP A 322 -6.98 10.31 -4.79
C ASP A 322 -6.33 11.14 -5.90
N SER A 323 -6.94 12.27 -6.28
CA SER A 323 -6.40 13.20 -7.27
C SER A 323 -5.11 13.89 -6.83
N ILE A 324 -4.92 14.11 -5.52
CA ILE A 324 -3.68 14.69 -4.96
C ILE A 324 -2.57 13.63 -4.90
N THR A 325 -2.90 12.40 -4.50
CA THR A 325 -1.89 11.34 -4.32
C THR A 325 -1.43 10.70 -5.62
N HIS A 326 -2.27 10.72 -6.66
CA HIS A 326 -1.94 10.21 -8.00
C HIS A 326 -1.42 11.30 -8.94
N ASN A 327 -1.32 12.55 -8.46
CA ASN A 327 -0.70 13.61 -9.25
C ASN A 327 0.81 13.35 -9.35
N LYS A 328 1.32 13.23 -10.58
CA LYS A 328 2.73 12.95 -10.88
C LYS A 328 3.68 14.05 -10.39
N ASP A 329 3.17 15.28 -10.25
CA ASP A 329 3.95 16.42 -9.80
C ASP A 329 4.06 16.49 -8.27
N ASN A 330 3.40 15.57 -7.54
CA ASN A 330 3.45 15.54 -6.08
C ASN A 330 4.75 14.90 -5.57
N GLY A 331 5.78 15.73 -5.41
CA GLY A 331 7.11 15.31 -4.97
C GLY A 331 7.18 14.72 -3.56
N LEU A 332 6.12 14.86 -2.74
CA LEU A 332 6.07 14.24 -1.42
C LEU A 332 5.76 12.73 -1.49
N MET A 333 5.14 12.27 -2.59
CA MET A 333 4.70 10.87 -2.73
C MET A 333 5.85 9.87 -2.70
N GLU A 334 7.05 10.28 -3.14
CA GLU A 334 8.25 9.46 -3.02
C GLU A 334 8.65 9.22 -1.57
N PHE A 335 8.25 10.06 -0.61
CA PHE A 335 8.65 9.96 0.80
C PHE A 335 7.58 9.35 1.69
N ILE A 336 6.56 8.73 1.10
CA ILE A 336 5.40 8.17 1.79
C ILE A 336 5.39 6.65 1.68
N GLU A 337 5.21 5.99 2.83
CA GLU A 337 4.87 4.57 2.91
C GLU A 337 3.36 4.38 2.96
N TRP A 338 2.83 3.50 2.13
CA TRP A 338 1.38 3.29 2.00
C TRP A 338 0.81 2.38 3.09
N ALA A 339 1.51 1.28 3.40
CA ALA A 339 1.04 0.20 4.27
C ALA A 339 1.37 0.41 5.77
N GLY A 340 1.49 1.66 6.22
CA GLY A 340 1.84 2.04 7.60
C GLY A 340 3.33 2.41 7.78
N LYS A 341 3.70 3.02 8.91
CA LYS A 341 5.04 3.62 9.09
C LYS A 341 6.14 2.56 9.18
N THR A 342 6.90 2.37 8.11
CA THR A 342 8.16 1.60 8.08
C THR A 342 9.35 2.52 8.43
N ALA A 343 10.55 1.95 8.46
CA ALA A 343 11.78 2.73 8.64
C ALA A 343 12.30 3.34 7.33
N ASP A 344 11.78 2.92 6.18
CA ASP A 344 12.41 3.18 4.89
C ASP A 344 11.99 4.55 4.32
N ARG A 345 10.77 4.98 4.65
CA ARG A 345 10.23 6.30 4.32
C ARG A 345 9.93 7.11 5.60
N PRO A 346 10.12 8.44 5.58
CA PRO A 346 9.93 9.27 6.77
C PRO A 346 8.45 9.42 7.16
N LEU A 347 7.54 9.34 6.19
CA LEU A 347 6.10 9.54 6.38
C LEU A 347 5.33 8.27 6.06
N ALA A 348 4.22 8.08 6.77
CA ALA A 348 3.19 7.13 6.38
C ALA A 348 2.02 7.89 5.74
N TYR A 349 1.27 7.23 4.87
CA TYR A 349 0.10 7.82 4.24
C TYR A 349 -0.94 8.29 5.26
N SER A 350 -1.15 7.52 6.34
CA SER A 350 -2.03 7.91 7.45
C SER A 350 -1.62 9.24 8.10
N THR A 351 -0.33 9.57 8.09
CA THR A 351 0.17 10.86 8.59
C THR A 351 -0.33 12.00 7.71
N ILE A 352 -0.26 11.85 6.38
CA ILE A 352 -0.73 12.87 5.42
C ILE A 352 -2.21 13.18 5.62
N GLU A 353 -3.02 12.15 5.85
CA GLU A 353 -4.44 12.34 6.12
C GLU A 353 -4.73 13.17 7.36
N ARG A 354 -4.06 12.81 8.46
CA ARG A 354 -4.24 13.42 9.78
C ARG A 354 -3.53 14.77 9.91
N THR A 355 -2.83 15.19 8.86
CA THR A 355 -2.11 16.45 8.79
C THR A 355 -2.60 17.22 7.57
N PHE A 356 -1.90 17.15 6.43
CA PHE A 356 -2.21 17.88 5.19
C PHE A 356 -3.70 17.83 4.82
N PHE A 357 -4.31 16.65 4.74
CA PHE A 357 -5.69 16.56 4.28
C PHE A 357 -6.69 17.09 5.31
N SER A 358 -6.51 16.75 6.58
CA SER A 358 -7.35 17.28 7.65
C SER A 358 -7.23 18.80 7.80
N GLU A 359 -6.08 19.37 7.44
CA GLU A 359 -5.83 20.79 7.53
C GLU A 359 -6.38 21.53 6.30
N PHE A 360 -6.09 21.07 5.09
CA PHE A 360 -6.28 21.89 3.89
C PHE A 360 -7.37 21.45 2.93
N ILE A 361 -7.93 20.24 3.05
CA ILE A 361 -9.06 19.82 2.20
C ILE A 361 -10.37 20.31 2.82
N TYR A 362 -11.19 20.98 2.01
CA TYR A 362 -12.56 21.31 2.39
C TYR A 362 -13.43 20.06 2.43
N MET A 363 -13.82 19.65 3.65
CA MET A 363 -14.51 18.37 3.92
C MET A 363 -16.01 18.35 3.62
N LYS A 364 -16.57 19.42 3.03
CA LYS A 364 -18.00 19.53 2.70
C LYS A 364 -18.21 19.55 1.18
N ALA A 365 -19.43 19.23 0.75
CA ALA A 365 -19.82 19.30 -0.65
C ALA A 365 -19.92 20.77 -1.12
N LEU A 366 -19.39 21.04 -2.31
CA LEU A 366 -19.51 22.34 -2.97
C LEU A 366 -20.88 22.53 -3.60
N ASP A 367 -21.36 23.77 -3.53
CA ASP A 367 -22.63 24.22 -4.12
C ASP A 367 -22.47 24.71 -5.56
N ALA A 368 -21.23 25.04 -5.94
CA ALA A 368 -20.94 25.46 -7.30
C ALA A 368 -21.02 24.26 -8.26
N PRO A 369 -21.45 24.47 -9.52
CA PRO A 369 -21.34 23.48 -10.57
C PRO A 369 -19.93 22.89 -10.68
N LEU A 370 -19.84 21.60 -11.02
CA LEU A 370 -18.55 20.90 -11.13
C LEU A 370 -17.66 21.53 -12.20
N ASP A 371 -18.23 22.03 -13.31
CA ASP A 371 -17.51 22.74 -14.38
C ASP A 371 -17.22 24.22 -14.07
N ASN A 372 -17.73 24.76 -12.96
CA ASN A 372 -17.56 26.18 -12.65
C ASN A 372 -16.08 26.54 -12.57
N GLY A 373 -15.67 27.51 -13.39
CA GLY A 373 -14.29 28.02 -13.42
C GLY A 373 -13.26 27.09 -14.07
N MET A 374 -13.62 25.92 -14.64
CA MET A 374 -12.65 25.00 -15.25
C MET A 374 -11.87 25.66 -16.41
N GLU A 375 -12.55 26.31 -17.34
CA GLU A 375 -11.90 26.95 -18.51
C GLU A 375 -10.99 28.12 -18.13
N ARG A 376 -11.27 28.78 -17.01
CA ARG A 376 -10.49 29.90 -16.48
C ARG A 376 -9.39 29.46 -15.51
N GLY A 377 -9.33 28.18 -15.15
CA GLY A 377 -8.42 27.67 -14.11
C GLY A 377 -8.81 28.08 -12.69
N GLU A 378 -10.06 28.51 -12.48
CA GLU A 378 -10.61 29.02 -11.21
C GLU A 378 -11.48 27.98 -10.49
N ASN A 379 -11.52 26.74 -10.98
CA ASN A 379 -12.32 25.69 -10.35
C ASN A 379 -11.80 25.39 -8.94
N ALA A 380 -12.67 25.50 -7.94
CA ALA A 380 -12.31 25.41 -6.52
C ALA A 380 -11.63 24.07 -6.15
N ARG A 381 -12.11 22.92 -6.67
CA ARG A 381 -11.49 21.61 -6.38
C ARG A 381 -10.16 21.43 -7.09
N LEU A 382 -10.05 21.88 -8.34
CA LEU A 382 -8.79 21.83 -9.07
C LEU A 382 -7.73 22.71 -8.41
N LEU A 383 -8.09 23.94 -8.02
CA LEU A 383 -7.22 24.83 -7.25
C LEU A 383 -6.82 24.21 -5.90
N GLU A 384 -7.76 23.64 -5.15
CA GLU A 384 -7.47 22.95 -3.89
C GLU A 384 -6.48 21.81 -4.09
N ARG A 385 -6.70 20.95 -5.09
CA ARG A 385 -5.77 19.87 -5.45
C ARG A 385 -4.38 20.42 -5.78
N ASP A 386 -4.29 21.35 -6.74
CA ASP A 386 -3.02 21.81 -7.30
C ASP A 386 -2.19 22.55 -6.24
N GLN A 387 -2.85 23.32 -5.37
CA GLN A 387 -2.17 24.02 -4.29
C GLN A 387 -1.73 23.08 -3.16
N ILE A 388 -2.50 22.03 -2.84
CA ILE A 388 -2.04 21.00 -1.90
C ILE A 388 -0.84 20.25 -2.47
N VAL A 389 -0.87 19.87 -3.76
CA VAL A 389 0.26 19.23 -4.45
C VAL A 389 1.50 20.12 -4.42
N ARG A 390 1.34 21.42 -4.70
CA ARG A 390 2.43 22.40 -4.62
C ARG A 390 2.99 22.52 -3.20
N LEU A 391 2.12 22.58 -2.18
CA LEU A 391 2.53 22.67 -0.78
C LEU A 391 3.25 21.40 -0.31
N MET A 392 2.74 20.22 -0.66
CA MET A 392 3.36 18.94 -0.34
C MET A 392 4.74 18.82 -1.00
N SER A 393 4.87 19.21 -2.27
CA SER A 393 6.12 19.19 -3.01
C SER A 393 7.15 20.17 -2.45
N LEU A 394 6.72 21.39 -2.09
CA LEU A 394 7.55 22.38 -1.40
C LEU A 394 8.07 21.83 -0.07
N PHE A 395 7.21 21.16 0.70
CA PHE A 395 7.61 20.53 1.95
C PHE A 395 8.66 19.43 1.72
N ALA A 396 8.47 18.59 0.70
CA ALA A 396 9.42 17.55 0.33
C ALA A 396 10.79 18.13 -0.07
N GLU A 397 10.81 19.18 -0.88
CA GLU A 397 12.02 19.90 -1.28
C GLU A 397 12.81 20.43 -0.07
N ILE A 398 12.09 21.02 0.90
CA ILE A 398 12.71 21.63 2.08
C ILE A 398 13.18 20.59 3.11
N PHE A 399 12.51 19.44 3.25
CA PHE A 399 12.83 18.51 4.34
C PHE A 399 13.39 17.16 3.91
N PHE A 400 13.15 16.70 2.69
CA PHE A 400 13.44 15.32 2.30
C PHE A 400 14.35 15.18 1.07
N VAL A 401 14.14 15.98 0.02
CA VAL A 401 14.96 15.90 -1.20
C VAL A 401 16.43 16.19 -0.87
N GLY A 402 17.31 15.22 -1.15
CA GLY A 402 18.74 15.27 -0.82
C GLY A 402 19.07 15.30 0.68
N LYS A 403 18.08 15.08 1.56
CA LYS A 403 18.20 15.19 3.03
C LYS A 403 17.82 13.90 3.74
N TRP A 404 16.82 13.19 3.23
CA TRP A 404 16.47 11.83 3.66
C TRP A 404 17.33 10.81 2.92
N ASP A 405 17.84 9.83 3.66
CA ASP A 405 18.68 8.75 3.14
C ASP A 405 18.01 7.41 3.48
N PRO A 406 17.47 6.69 2.49
CA PRO A 406 16.82 5.40 2.70
C PRO A 406 17.74 4.34 3.34
N GLU A 407 19.05 4.40 3.12
CA GLU A 407 20.01 3.44 3.67
C GLU A 407 20.20 3.64 5.18
N ILE A 408 20.11 4.88 5.66
CA ILE A 408 20.15 5.17 7.09
C ILE A 408 18.82 4.79 7.75
N GLY A 409 17.71 5.17 7.12
CA GLY A 409 16.34 4.91 7.57
C GLY A 409 15.99 5.43 8.97
N GLY A 410 14.73 5.29 9.36
CA GLY A 410 14.17 5.78 10.62
C GLY A 410 14.21 4.80 11.79
N ARG A 411 14.72 3.58 11.58
CA ARG A 411 14.58 2.49 12.55
C ARG A 411 15.33 2.82 13.84
N LYS A 412 14.58 3.02 14.93
CA LYS A 412 15.12 3.35 16.27
C LYS A 412 16.14 4.50 16.21
N LEU A 413 15.90 5.48 15.34
CA LEU A 413 16.86 6.55 15.02
C LEU A 413 17.28 7.36 16.26
N GLU A 414 16.36 7.71 17.15
CA GLU A 414 16.71 8.39 18.40
C GLU A 414 17.55 7.50 19.35
N ASN A 415 17.23 6.22 19.47
CA ASN A 415 18.01 5.31 20.31
C ASN A 415 19.43 5.08 19.75
N ARG A 416 19.57 5.08 18.42
CA ARG A 416 20.87 5.03 17.73
C ARG A 416 21.67 6.28 18.02
N LEU A 417 21.04 7.46 17.93
CA LEU A 417 21.64 8.74 18.29
C LEU A 417 22.15 8.74 19.75
N GLN A 418 21.35 8.21 20.68
CA GLN A 418 21.71 8.10 22.10
C GLN A 418 22.88 7.15 22.36
N LYS A 419 23.07 6.13 21.51
CA LYS A 419 24.19 5.18 21.59
C LYS A 419 25.48 5.70 20.93
N GLY A 420 25.45 6.88 20.33
CA GLY A 420 26.61 7.51 19.72
C GLY A 420 26.74 7.29 18.21
N ASP A 421 25.73 6.73 17.53
CA ASP A 421 25.73 6.63 16.06
C ASP A 421 25.86 8.04 15.44
N GLN A 422 26.72 8.16 14.42
CA GLN A 422 26.88 9.39 13.66
C GLN A 422 25.77 9.50 12.61
N ILE A 423 24.66 10.14 12.99
CA ILE A 423 23.53 10.41 12.09
C ILE A 423 23.70 11.80 11.47
N PRO A 424 23.66 11.95 10.13
CA PRO A 424 23.70 13.25 9.48
C PRO A 424 22.59 14.18 9.96
N GLU A 425 22.93 15.45 10.19
CA GLU A 425 22.00 16.46 10.71
C GLU A 425 20.75 16.64 9.85
N ASN A 426 20.93 16.65 8.53
CA ASN A 426 19.82 16.76 7.57
C ASN A 426 18.85 15.58 7.69
N HIS A 427 19.38 14.37 7.88
CA HIS A 427 18.59 13.17 8.04
C HIS A 427 17.84 13.16 9.38
N LEU A 428 18.49 13.58 10.47
CA LEU A 428 17.86 13.71 11.79
C LEU A 428 16.71 14.74 11.77
N ARG A 429 16.93 15.89 11.12
CA ARG A 429 15.90 16.93 10.93
C ARG A 429 14.71 16.38 10.16
N ALA A 430 14.96 15.72 9.03
CA ALA A 430 13.93 15.08 8.21
C ALA A 430 13.07 14.12 9.04
N TRP A 431 13.70 13.25 9.83
CA TRP A 431 13.00 12.28 10.67
C TRP A 431 12.12 12.94 11.75
N ARG A 432 12.64 13.96 12.44
CA ARG A 432 11.93 14.63 13.53
C ARG A 432 10.74 15.43 12.99
N ILE A 433 10.91 16.21 11.93
CA ILE A 433 9.82 16.99 11.34
C ILE A 433 8.70 16.09 10.78
N ALA A 434 9.01 14.89 10.30
CA ALA A 434 8.04 13.94 9.78
C ALA A 434 7.14 13.29 10.85
N ARG A 435 7.33 13.58 12.14
CA ARG A 435 6.44 13.07 13.20
C ARG A 435 5.06 13.72 13.08
N GLU A 436 4.01 12.90 13.16
CA GLU A 436 2.62 13.32 12.95
C GLU A 436 2.22 14.52 13.83
N GLU A 437 2.58 14.48 15.12
CA GLU A 437 2.27 15.55 16.07
C GLU A 437 3.00 16.87 15.77
N ILE A 438 4.20 16.80 15.18
CA ILE A 438 5.01 17.96 14.81
C ILE A 438 4.51 18.52 13.49
N LEU A 439 4.41 17.66 12.48
CA LEU A 439 3.91 18.02 11.15
C LEU A 439 2.54 18.69 11.24
N ALA A 440 1.62 18.15 12.05
CA ALA A 440 0.34 18.78 12.33
C ALA A 440 0.47 20.25 12.76
N ASN A 441 1.29 20.51 13.78
CA ASN A 441 1.52 21.86 14.30
C ASN A 441 2.20 22.76 13.26
N VAL A 442 3.15 22.23 12.48
CA VAL A 442 3.80 22.97 11.39
C VAL A 442 2.78 23.42 10.35
N LEU A 443 1.86 22.55 9.95
CA LEU A 443 0.82 22.89 8.98
C LEU A 443 -0.21 23.89 9.55
N THR A 444 -0.50 23.86 10.85
CA THR A 444 -1.27 24.91 11.53
C THR A 444 -0.58 26.27 11.44
N TRP A 445 0.75 26.33 11.55
CA TRP A 445 1.50 27.57 11.33
C TRP A 445 1.52 27.99 9.86
N VAL A 446 1.59 27.06 8.91
CA VAL A 446 1.45 27.36 7.47
C VAL A 446 0.07 27.96 7.18
N ARG A 447 -1.01 27.42 7.77
CA ARG A 447 -2.33 28.05 7.73
C ARG A 447 -2.26 29.50 8.23
N LEU A 448 -1.60 29.73 9.37
CA LEU A 448 -1.47 31.07 9.93
C LEU A 448 -0.72 32.04 9.00
N VAL A 449 0.29 31.57 8.26
CA VAL A 449 0.96 32.37 7.21
C VAL A 449 -0.04 32.81 6.13
N ILE A 450 -0.87 31.88 5.65
CA ILE A 450 -1.89 32.15 4.62
C ILE A 450 -2.94 33.14 5.14
N GLU A 451 -3.46 32.92 6.34
CA GLU A 451 -4.44 33.82 6.97
C GLU A 451 -3.87 35.22 7.20
N ASN A 452 -2.64 35.31 7.73
CA ASN A 452 -1.98 36.58 7.99
C ASN A 452 -1.75 37.39 6.71
N TYR A 453 -1.33 36.74 5.63
CA TYR A 453 -1.13 37.40 4.35
C TYR A 453 -2.45 37.98 3.79
N ASN A 454 -3.53 37.21 3.84
CA ASN A 454 -4.82 37.67 3.35
C ASN A 454 -5.36 38.83 4.21
N ALA A 455 -5.23 38.74 5.53
CA ALA A 455 -5.57 39.85 6.42
C ALA A 455 -4.74 41.11 6.16
N TYR A 456 -3.42 40.96 5.97
CA TYR A 456 -2.50 42.06 5.66
C TYR A 456 -2.81 42.74 4.32
N THR A 457 -3.22 41.97 3.32
CA THR A 457 -3.60 42.47 1.98
C THR A 457 -5.06 42.93 1.90
N GLY A 458 -5.80 42.93 3.02
CA GLY A 458 -7.20 43.36 3.08
C GLY A 458 -8.19 42.41 2.41
N ARG A 459 -7.79 41.16 2.12
CA ARG A 459 -8.65 40.13 1.52
C ARG A 459 -9.35 39.32 2.61
N MET A 460 -10.67 39.38 2.62
CA MET A 460 -11.50 38.49 3.44
C MET A 460 -11.69 37.16 2.70
N ILE A 461 -11.29 36.06 3.34
CA ILE A 461 -11.41 34.70 2.79
C ILE A 461 -12.10 33.76 3.77
N ASP A 462 -12.75 32.73 3.25
CA ASP A 462 -13.28 31.63 4.05
C ASP A 462 -12.12 30.73 4.54
N LYS A 463 -11.96 30.64 5.86
CA LYS A 463 -10.90 29.87 6.51
C LYS A 463 -11.00 28.36 6.33
N GLU A 464 -12.19 27.84 5.98
CA GLU A 464 -12.35 26.43 5.64
C GLU A 464 -11.94 26.14 4.18
N ARG A 465 -11.82 27.17 3.33
CA ARG A 465 -11.59 27.05 1.88
C ARG A 465 -10.28 27.71 1.42
N LEU A 466 -9.27 27.78 2.29
CA LEU A 466 -8.04 28.54 2.05
C LEU A 466 -7.37 28.20 0.72
N LEU A 467 -7.32 26.91 0.36
CA LEU A 467 -6.67 26.45 -0.87
C LEU A 467 -7.62 26.38 -2.08
N GLN A 468 -8.87 26.83 -1.95
CA GLN A 468 -9.78 27.01 -3.09
C GLN A 468 -9.61 28.38 -3.77
N TYR A 469 -8.79 29.26 -3.18
CA TYR A 469 -8.39 30.54 -3.76
C TYR A 469 -6.95 30.44 -4.27
N ALA A 470 -6.68 30.90 -5.49
CA ALA A 470 -5.32 30.95 -6.01
C ALA A 470 -4.43 31.83 -5.12
N LEU A 471 -3.41 31.21 -4.52
CA LEU A 471 -2.42 31.85 -3.68
C LEU A 471 -1.37 32.52 -4.58
N PRO A 472 -1.12 33.84 -4.41
CA PRO A 472 -0.15 34.55 -5.22
C PRO A 472 1.29 34.10 -4.90
N GLU A 473 2.22 34.34 -5.84
CA GLU A 473 3.58 33.82 -5.74
C GLU A 473 4.36 34.39 -4.55
N ASP A 474 4.09 35.64 -4.16
CA ASP A 474 4.68 36.25 -2.97
C ASP A 474 4.21 35.57 -1.67
N LEU A 475 2.98 35.06 -1.62
CA LEU A 475 2.53 34.22 -0.51
C LEU A 475 3.24 32.86 -0.52
N TRP A 476 3.41 32.22 -1.68
CA TRP A 476 4.21 31.00 -1.77
C TRP A 476 5.64 31.19 -1.29
N GLN A 477 6.25 32.34 -1.62
CA GLN A 477 7.56 32.69 -1.12
C GLN A 477 7.58 32.86 0.40
N ARG A 478 6.55 33.47 1.01
CA ARG A 478 6.43 33.56 2.48
C ARG A 478 6.28 32.19 3.15
N ILE A 479 5.51 31.28 2.55
CA ILE A 479 5.38 29.90 3.03
C ILE A 479 6.74 29.19 2.96
N ARG A 480 7.45 29.31 1.84
CA ARG A 480 8.81 28.76 1.65
C ARG A 480 9.79 29.32 2.69
N THR A 481 9.82 30.64 2.89
CA THR A 481 10.68 31.29 3.89
C THR A 481 10.34 30.81 5.30
N PHE A 482 9.05 30.69 5.64
CA PHE A 482 8.62 30.11 6.93
C PHE A 482 9.16 28.70 7.14
N LEU A 483 8.96 27.79 6.17
CA LEU A 483 9.40 26.40 6.27
C LEU A 483 10.93 26.28 6.31
N ASN A 484 11.66 27.10 5.55
CA ASN A 484 13.12 27.15 5.60
C ASN A 484 13.63 27.62 6.97
N ASN A 485 13.09 28.73 7.50
CA ASN A 485 13.46 29.26 8.82
C ASN A 485 13.10 28.26 9.93
N LEU A 486 11.97 27.57 9.80
CA LEU A 486 11.58 26.50 10.71
C LEU A 486 12.59 25.35 10.65
N GLY A 487 12.97 24.89 9.46
CA GLY A 487 13.97 23.84 9.28
C GLY A 487 15.35 24.22 9.83
N ALA A 488 15.72 25.50 9.80
CA ALA A 488 16.98 25.99 10.33
C ALA A 488 17.04 26.04 11.87
N LEU A 489 15.94 25.78 12.59
CA LEU A 489 15.95 25.81 14.06
C LEU A 489 16.90 24.74 14.63
N PRO A 490 17.79 25.10 15.60
CA PRO A 490 18.76 24.17 16.17
C PRO A 490 18.15 22.95 16.87
N CYS A 491 16.91 23.04 17.34
CA CYS A 491 16.24 21.97 18.08
C CYS A 491 16.12 20.66 17.29
N TRP A 492 16.10 20.75 15.95
CA TRP A 492 15.98 19.55 15.11
C TRP A 492 17.24 18.69 15.14
N ILE A 493 18.40 19.29 15.35
CA ILE A 493 19.70 18.60 15.30
C ILE A 493 20.32 18.41 16.69
N ASP A 494 19.75 19.06 17.72
CA ASP A 494 20.21 18.93 19.10
C ASP A 494 20.04 17.48 19.59
N LYS A 495 21.18 16.85 19.89
CA LYS A 495 21.25 15.46 20.37
C LYS A 495 20.77 15.34 21.82
N ASN A 496 20.89 16.39 22.63
CA ASN A 496 20.45 16.38 24.03
C ASN A 496 18.93 16.26 24.15
N LEU A 497 18.20 16.81 23.18
CA LEU A 497 16.74 16.71 23.10
C LEU A 497 16.25 15.29 22.74
N SER A 498 17.14 14.38 22.35
CA SER A 498 16.77 12.99 22.07
C SER A 498 16.19 12.28 23.30
N ASN A 499 16.73 12.54 24.49
CA ASN A 499 16.24 11.89 25.72
C ASN A 499 14.99 12.56 26.29
N THR A 500 14.90 13.89 26.18
CA THR A 500 13.90 14.69 26.90
C THR A 500 12.67 15.04 26.08
N VAL A 501 12.81 15.18 24.76
CA VAL A 501 11.75 15.66 23.87
C VAL A 501 11.39 14.61 22.82
N PHE A 502 12.38 14.11 22.10
CA PHE A 502 12.16 13.25 20.93
C PHE A 502 12.19 11.74 21.25
N GLY A 503 12.58 11.32 22.46
CA GLY A 503 12.74 9.90 22.78
C GLY A 503 11.40 9.14 22.83
N ALA A 504 10.36 9.80 23.30
CA ALA A 504 8.99 9.30 23.30
C ALA A 504 8.14 10.04 22.26
N LYS A 505 7.04 9.41 21.82
CA LYS A 505 6.01 10.10 21.02
C LYS A 505 5.26 11.06 21.93
N GLN A 506 5.15 12.32 21.50
CA GLN A 506 4.40 13.35 22.22
C GLN A 506 3.02 13.54 21.60
N ASN A 507 2.14 14.25 22.29
CA ASN A 507 0.84 14.66 21.73
C ASN A 507 0.95 15.99 20.96
N ARG A 508 -0.14 16.40 20.30
CA ARG A 508 -0.18 17.66 19.54
C ARG A 508 0.00 18.88 20.44
N ASP A 509 -0.67 18.90 21.59
CA ASP A 509 -0.66 20.04 22.53
C ASP A 509 0.74 20.33 23.06
N PHE A 510 1.53 19.29 23.31
CA PHE A 510 2.94 19.42 23.69
C PHE A 510 3.72 20.29 22.70
N TRP A 511 3.58 20.02 21.39
CA TRP A 511 4.28 20.80 20.36
C TRP A 511 3.65 22.17 20.13
N THR A 512 2.35 22.31 20.35
CA THR A 512 1.68 23.62 20.38
C THR A 512 2.32 24.49 21.47
N ASP A 513 2.51 23.97 22.68
CA ASP A 513 3.10 24.70 23.80
C ASP A 513 4.58 25.03 23.54
N VAL A 514 5.34 24.06 23.01
CA VAL A 514 6.74 24.27 22.64
C VAL A 514 6.88 25.38 21.61
N PHE A 515 6.07 25.39 20.55
CA PHE A 515 6.12 26.46 19.54
C PHE A 515 5.66 27.82 20.08
N LYS A 516 4.70 27.85 21.01
CA LYS A 516 4.19 29.10 21.61
C LYS A 516 5.08 29.69 22.72
N THR A 517 5.83 28.86 23.43
CA THR A 517 6.57 29.29 24.64
C THR A 517 8.08 29.05 24.56
N GLY A 518 8.52 28.23 23.61
CA GLY A 518 9.89 27.73 23.49
C GLY A 518 10.28 26.66 24.52
N LYS A 519 9.36 26.23 25.38
CA LYS A 519 9.62 25.26 26.47
C LYS A 519 8.58 24.13 26.47
N THR A 520 8.95 23.00 27.05
CA THR A 520 8.01 21.92 27.37
C THR A 520 7.16 22.31 28.59
N GLN A 521 6.07 21.56 28.83
CA GLN A 521 5.24 21.71 30.04
C GLN A 521 6.02 21.46 31.34
N THR A 522 7.12 20.71 31.28
CA THR A 522 8.05 20.46 32.38
C THR A 522 9.18 21.48 32.50
N GLY A 523 9.17 22.54 31.68
CA GLY A 523 10.14 23.64 31.73
C GLY A 523 11.44 23.41 30.94
N VAL A 524 11.59 22.29 30.23
CA VAL A 524 12.77 22.02 29.39
C VAL A 524 12.76 23.00 28.20
N ARG A 525 13.85 23.73 28.00
CA ARG A 525 13.98 24.68 26.88
C ARG A 525 14.26 23.93 25.59
N VAL A 526 13.37 24.09 24.60
CA VAL A 526 13.47 23.45 23.28
C VAL A 526 13.85 24.47 22.21
N LEU A 527 13.28 25.68 22.29
CA LEU A 527 13.60 26.78 21.40
C LEU A 527 14.28 27.92 22.18
N ALA A 528 15.16 28.66 21.51
CA ALA A 528 15.74 29.88 22.08
C ALA A 528 14.63 30.90 22.39
N GLU A 529 13.70 31.08 21.46
CA GLU A 529 12.55 31.97 21.56
C GLU A 529 11.30 31.27 21.03
N PRO A 530 10.09 31.67 21.49
CA PRO A 530 8.84 31.27 20.85
C PRO A 530 8.84 31.54 19.34
N LEU A 531 8.08 30.75 18.58
CA LEU A 531 7.85 31.05 17.18
C LEU A 531 7.08 32.38 17.06
N ASN A 532 7.64 33.29 16.27
CA ASN A 532 7.00 34.55 15.93
C ASN A 532 6.80 34.58 14.41
N LEU A 533 5.55 34.63 13.95
CA LEU A 533 5.24 34.58 12.52
C LEU A 533 5.99 35.63 11.71
N GLN A 534 6.06 36.88 12.21
CA GLN A 534 6.67 37.99 11.49
C GLN A 534 8.16 37.81 11.29
N THR A 535 8.87 37.25 12.27
CA THR A 535 10.31 36.96 12.14
C THR A 535 10.58 35.70 11.31
N MET A 536 9.60 34.79 11.23
CA MET A 536 9.74 33.53 10.50
C MET A 536 9.43 33.65 9.00
N ILE A 537 8.71 34.69 8.57
CA ILE A 537 8.40 34.93 7.14
C ILE A 537 9.37 35.91 6.46
N VAL A 538 10.42 36.36 7.16
CA VAL A 538 11.46 37.24 6.63
C VAL A 538 12.71 36.41 6.32
N ASN A 539 13.34 36.66 5.17
CA ASN A 539 14.62 36.02 4.83
C ASN A 539 15.67 36.48 5.85
N ARG A 540 16.17 35.55 6.65
CA ARG A 540 17.29 35.84 7.54
C ARG A 540 18.54 35.89 6.67
N SER A 541 19.20 37.04 6.62
CA SER A 541 20.57 37.14 6.11
C SER A 541 21.40 36.13 6.90
N THR A 542 21.97 35.16 6.21
CA THR A 542 22.91 34.18 6.77
C THR A 542 24.06 34.86 7.48
#